data_AF-A0A852UQC4-F1
#
_entry.id   AF-A0A852UQC4-F1
#
_cell.length_a   1.000
_cell.length_b   1.000
_cell.length_c   1.000
_cell.angle_alpha   90.00
_cell.angle_beta   90.00
_cell.angle_gamma   90.00
#
_symmetry.space_group_name_H-M   'P 1'
#
loop_
_entity.id
_entity.type
_entity.pdbx_description
1 polymer ?
#
loop_
_entity_poly.entity_id
_entity_poly.type
_entity_poly.pdbx_seq_one_letter_code
_entity_poly.pdbx_strand_id
1 'polypeptide(L)' 'MKNTILYLVNAGMLFGTWLMASIILSTGDEWWSLYTLNMEELSPFNVEISWIKVFIFGFISLVISFFLVKITSEKNK' A
#
# COMPACT_ATOMS: atom_id res chain seq x y z
N MET A 1 12.87 -19.63 -6.92
CA MET A 1 11.63 -19.92 -6.16
C MET A 1 11.62 -19.32 -4.76
N LYS A 2 12.56 -19.66 -3.85
CA LYS A 2 12.56 -19.11 -2.47
C LYS A 2 12.58 -17.57 -2.41
N ASN A 3 13.43 -16.91 -3.20
CA ASN A 3 13.52 -15.44 -3.23
C ASN A 3 12.25 -14.78 -3.80
N THR A 4 11.58 -15.43 -4.75
CA THR A 4 10.32 -14.96 -5.34
C THR A 4 9.16 -15.02 -4.34
N ILE A 5 9.09 -16.09 -3.54
CA ILE A 5 8.09 -16.22 -2.48
C ILE A 5 8.33 -15.16 -1.40
N LEU A 6 9.60 -15.00 -0.97
CA LEU A 6 9.97 -13.97 0.01
C LEU A 6 9.60 -12.56 -0.46
N TYR A 7 9.83 -12.27 -1.75
CA TYR A 7 9.44 -11.02 -2.39
C TYR A 7 7.93 -10.78 -2.34
N LEU A 8 7.12 -11.76 -2.72
CA LEU A 8 5.65 -11.61 -2.71
C LEU A 8 5.10 -11.48 -1.29
N VAL A 9 5.64 -12.25 -0.34
CA VAL A 9 5.25 -12.16 1.07
C VAL A 9 5.57 -10.78 1.64
N ASN A 10 6.78 -10.26 1.41
CA ASN A 10 7.17 -8.92 1.88
C ASN A 10 6.30 -7.82 1.25
N ALA A 11 6.01 -7.91 -0.05
CA ALA A 11 5.14 -6.94 -0.71
C ALA A 11 3.72 -7.00 -0.15
N GLY A 12 3.18 -8.21 0.08
CA GLY A 12 1.88 -8.42 0.69
C GLY A 12 1.80 -7.89 2.12
N MET A 13 2.84 -8.07 2.92
CA MET A 13 2.92 -7.51 4.28
C MET A 13 2.94 -5.98 4.25
N LEU A 14 3.79 -5.37 3.42
CA LEU A 14 3.86 -3.91 3.30
C LEU A 14 2.53 -3.30 2.84
N PHE A 15 1.92 -3.91 1.83
CA PHE A 15 0.63 -3.46 1.31
C PHE A 15 -0.49 -3.66 2.34
N GLY A 16 -0.51 -4.81 3.03
CA GLY A 16 -1.47 -5.09 4.09
C GLY A 16 -1.34 -4.13 5.28
N THR A 17 -0.12 -3.80 5.69
CA THR A 17 0.12 -2.79 6.74
C THR A 17 -0.40 -1.43 6.32
N TRP A 18 -0.11 -0.98 5.10
CA TRP A 18 -0.66 0.26 4.57
C TRP A 18 -2.19 0.23 4.54
N LEU A 19 -2.79 -0.86 4.07
CA LEU A 19 -4.24 -1.01 3.97
C LEU A 19 -4.92 -0.95 5.36
N MET A 20 -4.37 -1.64 6.35
CA MET A 20 -4.87 -1.58 7.72
C MET A 20 -4.72 -0.19 8.34
N ALA A 21 -3.55 0.43 8.20
CA ALA A 21 -3.31 1.79 8.67
C ALA A 21 -4.29 2.77 8.02
N SER A 22 -4.51 2.60 6.71
CA SER A 22 -5.44 3.42 5.96
C SER A 22 -6.90 3.22 6.36
N ILE A 23 -7.33 2.03 6.77
CA ILE A 23 -8.72 1.82 7.19
C ILE A 23 -8.94 2.37 8.60
N ILE A 24 -7.95 2.21 9.49
CA ILE A 24 -8.09 2.51 10.92
C ILE A 24 -7.81 4.00 11.21
N LEU A 25 -6.82 4.59 10.54
CA LEU A 25 -6.27 5.90 10.91
C LEU A 25 -6.62 7.01 9.93
N SER A 26 -7.25 6.70 8.80
CA SER A 26 -7.63 7.72 7.81
C SER A 26 -8.81 8.56 8.28
N THR A 27 -8.73 9.87 8.04
CA THR A 27 -9.85 10.80 8.18
C THR A 27 -10.41 11.27 6.83
N GLY A 28 -9.73 10.97 5.71
CA GLY A 28 -10.22 11.14 4.34
C GLY A 28 -9.51 12.23 3.54
N ASP A 29 -8.80 13.14 4.23
CA ASP A 29 -8.00 14.21 3.61
C ASP A 29 -6.54 13.80 3.36
N GLU A 30 -6.10 12.64 3.87
CA GLU A 30 -4.71 12.25 3.76
C GLU A 30 -4.34 11.75 2.35
N TRP A 31 -3.18 12.17 1.85
CA TRP A 31 -2.68 11.71 0.55
C TRP A 31 -2.45 10.19 0.49
N TRP A 32 -2.15 9.58 1.65
CA TRP A 32 -1.87 8.15 1.79
C TRP A 32 -3.10 7.31 2.13
N SER A 33 -4.26 7.93 2.39
CA SER A 33 -5.47 7.19 2.70
C SER A 33 -6.08 6.53 1.46
N LEU A 34 -6.72 5.39 1.69
CA LEU A 34 -7.57 4.63 0.79
C LEU A 34 -8.74 5.47 0.33
N TYR A 35 -9.22 6.34 1.21
CA TYR A 35 -10.37 7.16 0.99
C TYR A 35 -10.01 8.46 0.25
N THR A 36 -10.98 8.95 -0.49
CA THR A 36 -10.96 10.30 -1.07
C THR A 36 -12.27 10.96 -0.69
N LEU A 37 -12.16 12.15 -0.10
CA LEU A 37 -13.32 13.00 0.14
C LEU A 37 -13.72 13.61 -1.19
N ASN A 38 -14.89 13.20 -1.67
CA ASN A 38 -15.45 13.82 -2.84
C ASN A 38 -16.15 15.12 -2.41
N MET A 39 -15.59 16.25 -2.83
CA MET A 39 -16.01 17.59 -2.39
C MET A 39 -17.23 18.13 -3.15
N GLU A 40 -17.70 17.40 -4.18
CA GLU A 40 -18.85 17.81 -5.01
C GLU A 40 -20.20 17.46 -4.37
N GLU A 41 -20.29 16.42 -3.53
CA GLU A 41 -21.53 16.11 -2.79
C GLU A 41 -21.36 16.40 -1.31
N LEU A 42 -22.20 17.29 -0.78
CA LEU A 42 -22.36 17.66 0.63
C LEU A 42 -23.00 16.53 1.48
N SER A 43 -22.64 15.28 1.22
CA SER A 43 -23.12 14.12 1.97
C SER A 43 -22.04 13.64 2.95
N PRO A 44 -22.37 13.40 4.24
CA PRO A 44 -21.43 12.89 5.23
C PRO A 44 -20.92 11.47 4.94
N PHE A 45 -21.37 10.84 3.86
CA PHE A 45 -20.97 9.51 3.39
C PHE A 45 -20.24 9.52 2.05
N ASN A 46 -19.72 10.67 1.59
CA ASN A 46 -19.04 10.78 0.28
C ASN A 46 -17.58 10.29 0.30
N VAL A 47 -17.36 9.16 0.96
CA VAL A 47 -16.05 8.54 1.15
C VAL A 47 -15.89 7.46 0.08
N GLU A 48 -15.18 7.77 -1.00
CA GLU A 48 -14.95 6.84 -2.09
C GLU A 48 -13.58 6.16 -1.96
N ILE A 49 -13.47 4.89 -2.38
CA ILE A 49 -12.19 4.19 -2.44
C ILE A 49 -11.44 4.66 -3.68
N SER A 50 -10.26 5.25 -3.47
CA SER A 50 -9.39 5.65 -4.56
C SER A 50 -8.60 4.47 -5.11
N TRP A 51 -9.15 3.80 -6.13
CA TRP A 51 -8.49 2.67 -6.79
C TRP A 51 -7.11 3.00 -7.37
N ILE A 52 -6.90 4.26 -7.79
CA ILE A 52 -5.59 4.73 -8.25
C ILE A 52 -4.58 4.74 -7.09
N LYS A 53 -4.97 5.19 -5.88
CA LYS A 53 -4.10 5.12 -4.70
C LYS A 53 -3.80 3.67 -4.32
N VAL A 54 -4.80 2.79 -4.37
CA VAL A 54 -4.63 1.34 -4.15
C VAL A 54 -3.58 0.76 -5.10
N PHE A 55 -3.67 1.10 -6.39
CA PHE A 55 -2.69 0.66 -7.39
C PHE A 55 -1.28 1.21 -7.11
N ILE A 56 -1.17 2.50 -6.81
CA ILE A 56 0.11 3.16 -6.51
C ILE A 56 0.78 2.52 -5.29
N PHE A 57 0.05 2.34 -4.19
CA PHE A 57 0.62 1.74 -2.99
C PHE A 57 0.96 0.26 -3.18
N GLY A 58 0.15 -0.50 -3.93
CA GLY A 58 0.49 -1.86 -4.34
C GLY A 58 1.80 -1.91 -5.12
N PHE A 59 1.99 -1.00 -6.07
CA PHE A 59 3.22 -0.90 -6.85
C PHE A 59 4.43 -0.48 -5.98
N ILE A 60 4.27 0.50 -5.08
CA ILE A 60 5.31 0.92 -4.13
C ILE A 60 5.74 -0.26 -3.24
N SER A 61 4.79 -1.03 -2.71
CA SER A 61 5.09 -2.21 -1.89
C SER A 61 5.90 -3.26 -2.66
N LEU A 62 5.61 -3.47 -3.94
CA LEU A 62 6.40 -4.34 -4.82
C LEU A 62 7.82 -3.80 -5.01
N VAL A 63 7.98 -2.53 -5.35
CA VAL A 63 9.31 -1.91 -5.56
C VAL A 63 10.16 -1.98 -4.29
N ILE A 64 9.62 -1.62 -3.13
CA ILE A 64 10.33 -1.70 -1.84
C ILE A 64 10.74 -3.15 -1.54
N SER A 65 9.81 -4.09 -1.71
CA SER A 65 10.11 -5.51 -1.50
C SER A 65 11.23 -6.03 -2.41
N PHE A 66 11.28 -5.57 -3.67
CA PHE A 66 12.32 -5.96 -4.62
C PHE A 66 13.71 -5.57 -4.09
N PHE A 67 13.86 -4.31 -3.65
CA PHE A 67 15.12 -3.84 -3.09
C PHE A 67 15.49 -4.54 -1.79
N LEU A 68 14.53 -4.77 -0.88
CA LEU A 68 14.78 -5.50 0.37
C LEU A 68 15.31 -6.91 0.11
N VAL A 69 14.68 -7.66 -0.80
CA VAL A 69 15.12 -9.01 -1.14
C VAL A 69 16.46 -9.00 -1.87
N LYS A 70 16.68 -8.04 -2.78
CA LYS A 70 17.96 -7.91 -3.49
C LYS A 70 19.12 -7.64 -2.52
N ILE A 71 18.98 -6.65 -1.65
CA ILE A 71 19.99 -6.30 -0.64
C ILE A 71 20.26 -7.48 0.31
N THR A 72 19.20 -8.16 0.76
CA THR A 72 19.34 -9.32 1.65
C THR A 72 20.00 -10.50 0.95
N SER A 73 19.73 -10.70 -0.35
CA SER A 73 20.38 -11.74 -1.14
C SER A 73 21.85 -11.46 -1.40
N GLU A 74 22.25 -10.19 -1.56
CA GLU A 74 23.65 -9.80 -1.74
C GLU A 74 24.45 -9.94 -0.43
N LYS A 75 23.83 -9.68 0.73
CA LYS A 75 24.47 -9.88 2.04
C LYS A 75 24.69 -11.33 2.45
N ASN A 76 23.88 -12.25 1.93
CA ASN A 76 23.94 -13.68 2.25
C ASN A 76 24.77 -14.49 1.22
N LYS A 77 25.52 -13.80 0.36
CA LYS A 77 26.35 -14.39 -0.69
C LYS A 77 27.82 -14.26 -0.31
#